data_AF-A0A317F1H8-F1
#
_entry.id   AF-A0A317F1H8-F1
#
_cell.length_a   1.000
_cell.length_b   1.000
_cell.length_c   1.000
_cell.angle_alpha   90.00
_cell.angle_beta   90.00
_cell.angle_gamma   90.00
#
_symmetry.space_group_name_H-M   'P 1'
#
loop_
_entity.id
_entity.type
_entity.pdbx_description
1 polymer ?
#
loop_
_entity_poly.entity_id
_entity_poly.type
_entity_poly.pdbx_seq_one_letter_code
_entity_poly.pdbx_strand_id
1 'polypeptide(L)'
;MALAYINLSSKQYFNFMCKNDFERRIYHDTYKEFQKKSKIYSLNNSLNTFADMVQANERANSLHQKLNYSIMNTVEALDNQMPILNDEDGNSILFDFAELNIYASDLLNKAGHVVSLTYTSPKLVLHEIVDDTLILSYDAGNNNETFMVKMNNDIVVKYEQKSELVYS
;
A
#
# COMPACT_ATOMS: atom_id res chain seq x y z
N MET A 1 -27.98 11.29 -0.47
CA MET A 1 -27.52 11.85 0.82
C MET A 1 -26.38 10.95 1.27
N ALA A 2 -25.20 11.48 1.60
CA ALA A 2 -24.03 10.65 1.91
C ALA A 2 -24.23 9.88 3.24
N LEU A 3 -23.92 8.57 3.24
CA LEU A 3 -23.90 7.74 4.44
C LEU A 3 -22.64 7.99 5.28
N ALA A 4 -21.48 8.08 4.62
CA ALA A 4 -20.20 8.31 5.29
C ALA A 4 -19.16 8.86 4.32
N TYR A 5 -18.02 9.30 4.87
CA TYR A 5 -16.80 9.52 4.13
C TYR A 5 -15.77 8.45 4.49
N ILE A 6 -15.19 7.82 3.48
CA ILE A 6 -14.29 6.68 3.66
C ILE A 6 -13.04 6.82 2.78
N ASN A 7 -12.01 6.04 3.11
CA ASN A 7 -10.92 5.72 2.19
C ASN A 7 -10.91 4.21 1.97
N LEU A 8 -10.62 3.78 0.75
CA LEU A 8 -10.31 2.39 0.44
C LEU A 8 -8.80 2.20 0.47
N SER A 9 -8.36 1.13 1.13
CA SER A 9 -6.97 0.68 1.05
C SER A 9 -6.91 -0.72 0.45
N SER A 10 -5.95 -0.95 -0.44
CA SER A 10 -5.64 -2.27 -0.99
C SER A 10 -4.16 -2.57 -0.81
N LYS A 11 -3.83 -3.81 -0.46
CA LYS A 11 -2.47 -4.25 -0.15
C LYS A 11 -1.98 -5.31 -1.11
N GLN A 12 -0.87 -5.02 -1.79
CA GLN A 12 -0.22 -5.96 -2.71
C GLN A 12 1.10 -6.46 -2.11
N TYR A 13 1.37 -7.76 -2.25
CA TYR A 13 2.65 -8.36 -1.85
C TYR A 13 3.52 -8.66 -3.06
N PHE A 14 4.82 -8.39 -2.93
CA PHE A 14 5.83 -8.61 -3.96
C PHE A 14 6.89 -9.57 -3.41
N ASN A 15 7.11 -10.67 -4.13
CA ASN A 15 8.05 -11.72 -3.78
C ASN A 15 8.62 -12.35 -5.06
N PHE A 16 9.41 -13.42 -4.93
CA PHE A 16 10.05 -14.08 -6.08
C PHE A 16 9.09 -14.63 -7.15
N MET A 17 7.78 -14.73 -6.88
CA MET A 17 6.75 -15.21 -7.80
C MET A 17 6.11 -14.07 -8.63
N CYS A 18 6.84 -12.98 -8.89
CA CYS A 18 6.36 -11.85 -9.70
C CYS A 18 5.71 -12.32 -11.01
N LYS A 19 4.49 -11.84 -11.29
CA LYS A 19 3.70 -12.23 -12.45
C LYS A 19 3.90 -11.32 -13.66
N ASN A 20 4.21 -10.05 -13.41
CA ASN A 20 4.35 -9.01 -14.44
C ASN A 20 5.63 -8.18 -14.23
N ASP A 21 5.93 -7.32 -15.20
CA ASP A 21 7.15 -6.50 -15.18
C ASP A 21 7.15 -5.43 -14.10
N PHE A 22 5.97 -4.91 -13.74
CA PHE A 22 5.80 -3.97 -12.63
C PHE A 22 6.22 -4.61 -11.30
N GLU A 23 5.66 -5.78 -10.98
CA GLU A 23 6.00 -6.54 -9.78
C GLU A 23 7.48 -6.91 -9.76
N ARG A 24 8.02 -7.33 -10.91
CA ARG A 24 9.44 -7.66 -11.05
C ARG A 24 10.33 -6.46 -10.79
N ARG A 25 9.98 -5.28 -11.31
CA ARG A 25 10.74 -4.05 -11.07
C ARG A 25 10.76 -3.70 -9.58
N ILE A 26 9.60 -3.66 -8.92
CA ILE A 26 9.50 -3.41 -7.48
C ILE A 26 10.38 -4.39 -6.70
N TYR A 27 10.19 -5.69 -6.91
CA TYR A 27 10.93 -6.73 -6.19
C TYR A 27 12.45 -6.63 -6.35
N HIS A 28 12.93 -6.30 -7.55
CA HIS A 28 14.36 -6.17 -7.81
C HIS A 28 14.95 -4.89 -7.20
N ASP A 29 14.27 -3.76 -7.35
CA ASP A 29 14.74 -2.46 -6.87
C ASP A 29 14.76 -2.41 -5.34
N THR A 30 13.72 -2.92 -4.68
CA THR A 30 13.64 -2.97 -3.22
C THR A 30 14.68 -3.91 -2.63
N TYR A 31 14.94 -5.06 -3.27
CA TYR A 31 15.98 -5.97 -2.80
C TYR A 31 17.38 -5.36 -2.92
N LYS A 32 17.66 -4.72 -4.07
CA LYS A 32 18.94 -4.04 -4.29
C LYS A 32 19.15 -2.92 -3.27
N GLU A 33 18.11 -2.14 -2.99
CA GLU A 33 18.19 -1.06 -2.01
C GLU A 33 18.33 -1.62 -0.58
N PHE A 34 17.66 -2.72 -0.25
CA PHE A 34 17.84 -3.43 1.02
C PHE A 34 19.30 -3.84 1.21
N GLN A 35 19.90 -4.51 0.23
CA GLN A 35 21.32 -4.91 0.31
C GLN A 35 22.25 -3.72 0.50
N LYS A 36 21.95 -2.58 -0.13
CA LYS A 36 22.77 -1.37 -0.02
C LYS A 36 22.62 -0.69 1.35
N LYS A 37 21.39 -0.51 1.82
CA LYS A 37 21.08 0.30 3.00
C LYS A 37 21.18 -0.47 4.32
N SER A 38 21.07 -1.80 4.29
CA SER A 38 21.19 -2.66 5.47
C SER A 38 22.62 -2.83 5.99
N LYS A 39 23.66 -2.45 5.22
CA LYS A 39 25.07 -2.59 5.61
C LYS A 39 25.43 -1.94 6.95
N ILE A 40 24.79 -0.83 7.30
CA ILE A 40 25.04 -0.15 8.59
C ILE A 40 24.39 -0.87 9.78
N TYR A 41 23.46 -1.79 9.52
CA TYR A 41 22.73 -2.54 10.54
C TYR A 41 23.18 -4.01 10.63
N SER A 42 24.00 -4.50 9.69
CA SER A 42 24.41 -5.91 9.62
C SER A 42 25.47 -6.33 10.66
N LEU A 43 25.81 -5.47 11.64
CA LEU A 43 26.81 -5.68 12.70
C LEU A 43 28.02 -6.55 12.26
N ASN A 44 28.92 -5.98 11.47
CA ASN A 44 30.08 -6.69 10.90
C ASN A 44 29.72 -7.96 10.10
N ASN A 45 28.58 -7.94 9.39
CA ASN A 45 28.03 -9.07 8.61
C ASN A 45 27.56 -10.27 9.44
N SER A 46 27.24 -10.09 10.72
CA SER A 46 26.66 -11.14 11.55
C SER A 46 25.12 -11.22 11.43
N LEU A 47 24.46 -10.11 11.09
CA LEU A 47 23.00 -10.04 10.94
C LEU A 47 22.62 -9.95 9.47
N ASN A 48 21.85 -10.92 9.00
CA ASN A 48 21.47 -11.03 7.59
C ASN A 48 19.99 -10.74 7.34
N THR A 49 19.13 -11.01 8.32
CA THR A 49 17.69 -10.78 8.16
C THR A 49 17.27 -9.40 8.65
N PHE A 50 16.21 -8.87 8.05
CA PHE A 50 15.63 -7.61 8.50
C PHE A 50 15.16 -7.68 9.97
N ALA A 51 14.57 -8.81 10.38
CA ALA A 51 14.10 -9.00 11.74
C ALA A 51 15.25 -8.93 12.75
N ASP A 52 16.37 -9.59 12.48
CA ASP A 52 17.54 -9.56 13.36
C ASP A 52 18.13 -8.14 13.45
N MET A 53 18.18 -7.42 12.33
CA MET A 53 18.65 -6.03 12.29
C MET A 53 17.79 -5.11 13.15
N VAL A 54 16.45 -5.24 13.08
CA VAL A 54 15.52 -4.47 13.90
C VAL A 54 15.64 -4.83 15.37
N GLN A 55 15.75 -6.13 15.69
CA GLN A 55 15.92 -6.59 17.07
C GLN A 55 17.21 -6.05 17.69
N ALA A 56 18.31 -6.00 16.93
CA ALA A 56 19.58 -5.47 17.40
C ALA A 56 19.61 -3.93 17.42
N ASN A 57 18.88 -3.27 16.52
CA ASN A 57 18.84 -1.82 16.41
C ASN A 57 17.51 -1.36 15.78
N GLU A 58 16.61 -0.83 16.60
CA GLU A 58 15.28 -0.35 16.15
C GLU A 58 15.34 0.69 15.04
N ARG A 59 16.47 1.42 14.88
CA ARG A 59 16.66 2.37 13.77
C ARG A 59 16.68 1.68 12.41
N ALA A 60 16.85 0.35 12.35
CA ALA A 60 16.69 -0.44 11.13
C ALA A 60 15.27 -0.35 10.56
N ASN A 61 14.25 0.00 11.36
CA ASN A 61 12.90 0.29 10.84
C ASN A 61 12.88 1.41 9.77
N SER A 62 13.89 2.31 9.77
CA SER A 62 14.05 3.30 8.68
C SER A 62 14.28 2.68 7.30
N LEU A 63 14.59 1.38 7.21
CA LEU A 63 14.73 0.67 5.94
C LEU A 63 13.41 0.62 5.15
N HIS A 64 12.25 0.59 5.81
CA HIS A 64 10.95 0.67 5.14
C HIS A 64 10.88 1.91 4.23
N GLN A 65 11.13 3.09 4.82
CA GLN A 65 11.12 4.36 4.11
C GLN A 65 12.20 4.43 3.02
N LYS A 66 13.39 3.88 3.26
CA LYS A 66 14.48 3.86 2.26
C LYS A 66 14.11 3.03 1.03
N LEU A 67 13.48 1.88 1.23
CA LEU A 67 12.98 1.07 0.12
C LEU A 67 11.80 1.74 -0.59
N ASN A 68 10.92 2.44 0.14
CA ASN A 68 9.85 3.23 -0.47
C ASN A 68 10.41 4.24 -1.49
N TYR A 69 11.49 4.95 -1.13
CA TYR A 69 12.15 5.88 -2.05
C TYR A 69 12.74 5.21 -3.30
N SER A 70 13.13 3.93 -3.23
CA SER A 70 13.71 3.23 -4.37
C SER A 70 12.71 2.92 -5.50
N ILE A 71 11.41 2.94 -5.20
CA ILE A 71 10.36 2.58 -6.14
C ILE A 71 9.47 3.75 -6.57
N MET A 72 9.73 4.98 -6.11
CA MET A 72 8.86 6.14 -6.38
C MET A 72 8.53 6.30 -7.86
N ASN A 73 9.54 6.30 -8.74
CA ASN A 73 9.32 6.41 -10.18
C ASN A 73 8.46 5.27 -10.75
N THR A 74 8.53 4.07 -10.17
CA THR A 74 7.72 2.92 -10.59
C THR A 74 6.27 3.08 -10.16
N VAL A 75 6.03 3.68 -8.98
CA VAL A 75 4.69 3.99 -8.47
C VAL A 75 4.09 5.18 -9.21
N GLU A 76 4.87 6.23 -9.49
CA GLU A 76 4.44 7.39 -10.28
C GLU A 76 3.97 7.00 -11.68
N ALA A 77 4.59 5.97 -12.28
CA ALA A 77 4.19 5.44 -13.58
C ALA A 77 2.79 4.77 -13.58
N LEU A 78 2.18 4.53 -12.41
CA LEU A 78 0.80 4.07 -12.30
C LEU A 78 -0.23 5.18 -12.50
N ASP A 79 0.21 6.45 -12.58
CA ASP A 79 -0.68 7.61 -12.75
C ASP A 79 -1.86 7.61 -11.76
N ASN A 80 -1.53 7.33 -10.49
CA ASN A 80 -2.49 7.24 -9.39
C ASN A 80 -3.53 6.12 -9.51
N GLN A 81 -3.38 5.13 -10.40
CA GLN A 81 -4.32 4.01 -10.54
C GLN A 81 -3.91 2.80 -9.70
N MET A 82 -4.82 2.29 -8.86
CA MET A 82 -4.56 1.08 -8.06
C MET A 82 -4.48 -0.14 -8.98
N PRO A 83 -3.37 -0.91 -8.97
CA PRO A 83 -3.19 -2.03 -9.90
C PRO A 83 -4.11 -3.24 -9.65
N ILE A 84 -4.64 -3.36 -8.43
CA ILE A 84 -5.35 -4.54 -7.95
C ILE A 84 -6.76 -4.23 -7.43
N LEU A 85 -7.24 -3.00 -7.62
CA LEU A 85 -8.58 -2.59 -7.20
C LEU A 85 -9.26 -1.83 -8.33
N ASN A 86 -10.32 -2.45 -8.88
CA ASN A 86 -11.14 -1.88 -9.93
C ASN A 86 -12.60 -1.76 -9.46
N ASP A 87 -13.35 -0.88 -10.11
CA ASP A 87 -14.81 -0.88 -10.04
C ASP A 87 -15.41 -2.05 -10.87
N GLU A 88 -16.73 -2.21 -10.78
CA GLU A 88 -17.47 -3.23 -11.54
C GLU A 88 -17.42 -3.01 -13.07
N ASP A 89 -17.12 -1.80 -13.53
CA ASP A 89 -16.94 -1.46 -14.95
C ASP A 89 -15.50 -1.75 -15.44
N GLY A 90 -14.60 -2.17 -14.55
CA GLY A 90 -13.21 -2.50 -14.82
C GLY A 90 -12.25 -1.31 -14.80
N ASN A 91 -12.69 -0.13 -14.36
CA ASN A 91 -11.82 1.03 -14.20
C ASN A 91 -11.08 0.93 -12.86
N SER A 92 -9.78 1.24 -12.88
CA SER A 92 -8.97 1.25 -11.66
C SER A 92 -9.36 2.38 -10.73
N ILE A 93 -9.47 2.07 -9.44
CA ILE A 93 -9.71 3.07 -8.40
C ILE A 93 -8.45 3.92 -8.20
N LEU A 94 -8.62 5.21 -7.97
CA LEU A 94 -7.49 6.11 -7.76
C LEU A 94 -6.90 5.96 -6.36
N PHE A 95 -5.59 6.15 -6.23
CA PHE A 95 -4.86 6.30 -4.97
C PHE A 95 -4.19 7.67 -4.89
N ASP A 96 -4.13 8.26 -3.69
CA ASP A 96 -3.35 9.49 -3.43
C ASP A 96 -2.10 9.20 -2.59
N PHE A 97 -2.04 8.02 -1.98
CA PHE A 97 -0.96 7.61 -1.11
C PHE A 97 -0.60 6.14 -1.33
N ALA A 98 0.71 5.86 -1.39
CA ALA A 98 1.25 4.52 -1.48
C ALA A 98 2.39 4.35 -0.46
N GLU A 99 2.31 3.29 0.34
CA GLU A 99 3.29 3.01 1.39
C GLU A 99 3.89 1.61 1.25
N LEU A 100 5.21 1.56 1.06
CA LEU A 100 5.96 0.32 1.05
C LEU A 100 6.39 -0.11 2.45
N ASN A 101 6.21 -1.39 2.75
CA ASN A 101 6.69 -2.03 3.95
C ASN A 101 7.50 -3.30 3.65
N ILE A 102 8.57 -3.52 4.41
CA ILE A 102 9.29 -4.79 4.42
C ILE A 102 8.47 -5.78 5.25
N TYR A 103 8.11 -6.92 4.66
CA TYR A 103 7.49 -8.02 5.39
C TYR A 103 8.55 -9.01 5.88
N ALA A 104 9.47 -9.40 4.99
CA ALA A 104 10.64 -10.22 5.30
C ALA A 104 11.75 -9.91 4.30
N SER A 105 13.01 -9.99 4.73
CA SER A 105 14.14 -9.82 3.81
C SER A 105 15.41 -10.40 4.39
N ASP A 106 16.27 -10.92 3.52
CA ASP A 106 17.54 -11.54 3.86
C ASP A 106 18.63 -11.10 2.87
N LEU A 107 19.77 -10.64 3.38
CA LEU A 107 20.91 -10.16 2.58
C LEU A 107 21.51 -11.23 1.66
N LEU A 108 21.42 -12.50 2.05
CA LEU A 108 22.01 -13.65 1.39
C LEU A 108 20.98 -14.47 0.60
N ASN A 109 19.69 -14.35 0.94
CA ASN A 109 18.61 -15.06 0.28
C ASN A 109 17.60 -14.11 -0.36
N LYS A 110 17.80 -13.82 -1.66
CA LYS A 110 16.87 -13.00 -2.43
C LYS A 110 15.45 -13.58 -2.48
N ALA A 111 15.31 -14.91 -2.58
CA ALA A 111 13.99 -15.54 -2.64
C ALA A 111 13.17 -15.34 -1.35
N GLY A 112 13.84 -15.09 -0.21
CA GLY A 112 13.21 -14.72 1.05
C GLY A 112 12.78 -13.24 1.15
N HIS A 113 13.05 -12.42 0.14
CA HIS A 113 12.62 -11.02 0.13
C HIS A 113 11.13 -10.92 -0.20
N VAL A 114 10.39 -10.27 0.70
CA VAL A 114 8.97 -9.99 0.59
C VAL A 114 8.71 -8.56 1.06
N VAL A 115 8.14 -7.75 0.19
CA VAL A 115 7.67 -6.40 0.52
C VAL A 115 6.17 -6.30 0.22
N SER A 116 5.50 -5.35 0.85
CA SER A 116 4.12 -5.02 0.54
C SER A 116 3.98 -3.55 0.20
N LEU A 117 3.11 -3.22 -0.76
CA LEU A 117 2.70 -1.86 -1.06
C LEU A 117 1.22 -1.72 -0.72
N THR A 118 0.90 -0.76 0.14
CA THR A 118 -0.47 -0.41 0.48
C THR A 118 -0.84 0.85 -0.26
N TYR A 119 -1.82 0.77 -1.15
CA TYR A 119 -2.40 1.93 -1.83
C TYR A 119 -3.62 2.40 -1.04
N THR A 120 -3.77 3.71 -0.85
CA THR A 120 -4.93 4.31 -0.19
C THR A 120 -5.57 5.32 -1.13
N SER A 121 -6.88 5.22 -1.27
CA SER A 121 -7.67 6.12 -2.10
C SER A 121 -7.72 7.51 -1.49
N PRO A 122 -7.97 8.56 -2.29
CA PRO A 122 -8.46 9.81 -1.73
C PRO A 122 -9.77 9.58 -0.97
N LYS A 123 -10.21 10.63 -0.27
CA LYS A 123 -11.49 10.62 0.43
C LYS A 123 -12.64 10.37 -0.56
N LEU A 124 -13.45 9.38 -0.26
CA LEU A 124 -14.63 8.97 -1.03
C LEU A 124 -15.90 9.26 -0.23
N VAL A 125 -16.98 9.48 -0.97
CA VAL A 125 -18.33 9.56 -0.43
C VAL A 125 -18.97 8.19 -0.58
N LEU A 126 -19.39 7.60 0.53
CA LEU A 126 -20.22 6.39 0.54
C LEU A 126 -21.69 6.80 0.43
N HIS A 127 -22.35 6.40 -0.65
CA HIS A 127 -23.78 6.68 -0.86
C HIS A 127 -24.66 5.55 -0.36
N GLU A 128 -24.25 4.31 -0.60
CA GLU A 128 -25.03 3.11 -0.27
C GLU A 128 -24.14 1.88 -0.15
N ILE A 129 -24.60 0.90 0.63
CA ILE A 129 -24.05 -0.46 0.67
C ILE A 129 -25.19 -1.40 0.28
N VAL A 130 -25.01 -2.17 -0.79
CA VAL A 130 -25.97 -3.18 -1.26
C VAL A 130 -25.27 -4.52 -1.29
N ASP A 131 -25.66 -5.42 -0.38
CA ASP A 131 -24.96 -6.67 -0.10
C ASP A 131 -23.47 -6.42 0.17
N ASP A 132 -22.58 -6.98 -0.65
CA ASP A 132 -21.13 -6.78 -0.57
C ASP A 132 -20.64 -5.65 -1.49
N THR A 133 -21.53 -4.81 -2.02
CA THR A 133 -21.18 -3.76 -2.99
C THR A 133 -21.26 -2.37 -2.36
N LEU A 134 -20.18 -1.61 -2.52
CA LEU A 134 -20.09 -0.21 -2.13
C LEU A 134 -20.44 0.70 -3.30
N ILE A 135 -21.41 1.59 -3.13
CA ILE A 135 -21.72 2.66 -4.09
C ILE A 135 -21.00 3.92 -3.63
N LEU A 136 -19.99 4.32 -4.40
CA LEU A 136 -19.01 5.34 -4.03
C LEU A 136 -18.96 6.47 -5.04
N SER A 137 -18.45 7.62 -4.63
CA SER A 137 -18.02 8.68 -5.54
C SER A 137 -16.81 9.40 -4.98
N TYR A 138 -15.99 10.02 -5.83
CA TYR A 138 -14.90 10.89 -5.37
C TYR A 138 -15.47 12.15 -4.70
N ASP A 139 -14.83 12.69 -3.66
CA ASP A 139 -15.23 13.94 -2.99
C ASP A 139 -14.79 15.17 -3.80
N ALA A 140 -15.31 15.34 -5.02
CA ALA A 140 -14.87 16.38 -5.99
C ALA A 140 -15.91 17.49 -6.27
N GLY A 141 -16.99 17.57 -5.50
CA GLY A 141 -18.02 18.62 -5.63
C GLY A 141 -19.35 18.17 -6.27
N ASN A 142 -20.08 19.12 -6.87
CA ASN A 142 -21.54 19.07 -7.07
C ASN A 142 -22.10 18.02 -8.06
N ASN A 143 -21.28 17.16 -8.67
CA ASN A 143 -21.80 16.14 -9.58
C ASN A 143 -20.82 14.96 -9.72
N ASN A 144 -20.64 14.20 -8.64
CA ASN A 144 -19.71 13.08 -8.65
C ASN A 144 -20.38 11.86 -9.28
N GLU A 145 -19.82 11.39 -10.41
CA GLU A 145 -20.17 10.10 -10.99
C GLU A 145 -19.97 9.01 -9.93
N THR A 146 -20.99 8.17 -9.78
CA THR A 146 -20.95 7.04 -8.85
C THR A 146 -20.36 5.83 -9.52
N PHE A 147 -19.52 5.10 -8.80
CA PHE A 147 -18.95 3.83 -9.21
C PHE A 147 -19.20 2.77 -8.13
N MET A 148 -19.13 1.51 -8.52
CA MET A 148 -19.42 0.37 -7.64
C MET A 148 -18.15 -0.42 -7.38
N VAL A 149 -17.86 -0.70 -6.10
CA VAL A 149 -16.73 -1.54 -5.69
C VAL A 149 -17.24 -2.68 -4.85
N LYS A 150 -16.97 -3.91 -5.26
CA LYS A 150 -17.29 -5.10 -4.47
C LYS A 150 -16.27 -5.31 -3.36
N MET A 151 -16.74 -5.41 -2.13
CA MET A 151 -15.94 -5.79 -0.98
C MET A 151 -15.34 -7.19 -1.18
N ASN A 152 -14.08 -7.32 -0.83
CA ASN A 152 -13.37 -8.59 -0.77
C ASN A 152 -12.38 -8.56 0.41
N ASN A 153 -11.76 -9.69 0.70
CA ASN A 153 -10.82 -9.81 1.83
C ASN A 153 -9.56 -8.94 1.71
N ASP A 154 -9.29 -8.38 0.52
CA ASP A 154 -8.10 -7.60 0.22
C ASP A 154 -8.36 -6.08 0.31
N ILE A 155 -9.62 -5.67 0.54
CA ILE A 155 -10.04 -4.27 0.72
C ILE A 155 -10.19 -3.96 2.20
N VAL A 156 -9.49 -2.92 2.65
CA VAL A 156 -9.66 -2.34 3.98
C VAL A 156 -10.37 -1.00 3.85
N VAL A 157 -11.53 -0.87 4.49
CA VAL A 157 -12.27 0.40 4.56
C VAL A 157 -11.85 1.15 5.82
N LYS A 158 -11.35 2.39 5.66
CA LYS A 158 -11.09 3.31 6.77
C LYS A 158 -12.16 4.40 6.77
N TYR A 159 -12.69 4.73 7.94
CA TYR A 159 -13.66 5.81 8.11
C TYR A 159 -13.22 6.74 9.25
N GLU A 160 -13.45 8.04 9.10
CA GLU A 160 -13.33 9.00 10.20
C GLU A 160 -14.67 9.09 10.92
N GLN A 161 -14.71 8.65 12.18
CA GLN A 161 -15.87 8.92 13.03
C GLN A 161 -15.82 10.39 13.46
N LYS A 162 -16.73 11.21 12.94
CA LYS A 162 -16.93 12.58 13.43
C LYS A 162 -17.48 12.50 14.84
N SER A 163 -16.62 12.57 15.85
CA SER A 163 -17.04 12.79 17.23
C SER A 163 -17.61 14.20 17.31
N GLU A 164 -18.94 14.31 17.28
CA GLU A 164 -19.62 15.55 17.62
C GLU A 164 -19.22 15.91 19.05
N LEU A 165 -18.52 17.04 19.20
CA LEU A 165 -18.33 17.66 20.50
C LEU A 165 -19.71 18.07 21.01
N VAL A 166 -20.29 17.22 21.86
CA VAL A 166 -21.45 17.58 22.66
C VAL A 166 -20.99 18.68 23.61
N TYR A 167 -21.27 19.93 23.26
CA TYR A 167 -21.22 21.03 24.23
C TYR A 167 -22.39 20.81 25.20
N SER A 168 -22.08 20.30 26.39
CA SER A 168 -22.94 20.31 27.57
C SER A 168 -22.95 21.67 28.24
#